data_AF-A0A3M1ABK5-F1
#
_entry.id   AF-A0A3M1ABK5-F1
#
_cell.length_a   1.000
_cell.length_b   1.000
_cell.length_c   1.000
_cell.angle_alpha   90.00
_cell.angle_beta   90.00
_cell.angle_gamma   90.00
#
_symmetry.space_group_name_H-M   'P 1'
#
loop_
_entity.id
_entity.type
_entity.pdbx_description
1 polymer ?
#
loop_
_entity_poly.entity_id
_entity_poly.type
_entity_poly.pdbx_seq_one_letter_code
_entity_poly.pdbx_strand_id
1 'polypeptide(L)'
;MLRFWAEDQDGFEVSSGMKEYGFNFKSNAGYEPAMVDDVKERGFDYVLEAGQTTRENFNFTISDDVSKITLKATLTYIFFVTPPPEAKERMQQSIIRRIQTAKSQKEKDEILNVEIPARMNSMNIMESTYPPVVMETAEKEITLNDL
;
A
#
# COMPACT_ATOMS: atom_id res chain seq x y z
N MET A 1 -6.13 -4.46 0.85
CA MET A 1 -5.05 -5.43 1.14
C MET A 1 -5.67 -6.65 1.82
N LEU A 2 -5.40 -7.85 1.30
CA LEU A 2 -5.74 -9.11 1.94
C LEU A 2 -4.47 -9.70 2.56
N ARG A 3 -4.44 -9.87 3.87
CA ARG A 3 -3.39 -10.61 4.58
C ARG A 3 -3.94 -11.98 4.92
N PHE A 4 -3.11 -13.01 4.79
CA PHE A 4 -3.43 -14.36 5.22
C PHE A 4 -2.22 -14.94 5.94
N TRP A 5 -2.46 -15.74 6.98
CA TRP A 5 -1.40 -16.36 7.75
C TRP A 5 -1.88 -17.63 8.44
N ALA A 6 -0.93 -18.48 8.82
CA ALA A 6 -1.14 -19.67 9.60
C ALA A 6 -0.42 -19.52 10.94
N GLU A 7 -1.12 -19.86 12.02
CA GLU A 7 -0.54 -20.00 13.36
C GLU A 7 -0.49 -21.48 13.74
N ASP A 8 0.54 -21.90 14.48
CA ASP A 8 0.63 -23.24 15.08
C ASP A 8 -0.27 -23.39 16.31
N GLN A 9 -0.20 -24.55 16.98
CA GLN A 9 -0.98 -24.84 18.18
C GLN A 9 -0.69 -23.91 19.38
N ASP A 10 0.47 -23.26 19.38
CA ASP A 10 0.92 -22.35 20.44
C ASP A 10 0.64 -20.88 20.10
N GLY A 11 0.08 -20.62 18.90
CA GLY A 11 -0.28 -19.29 18.41
C GLY A 11 0.86 -18.55 17.70
N PHE A 12 1.96 -19.21 17.36
CA PHE A 12 3.06 -18.59 16.60
C PHE A 12 2.76 -18.62 15.11
N GLU A 13 3.00 -17.48 14.44
CA GLU A 13 2.89 -17.40 12.99
C GLU A 13 3.99 -18.24 12.32
N VAL A 14 3.58 -19.29 11.62
CA VAL A 14 4.49 -20.20 10.90
C VAL A 14 4.59 -19.89 9.41
N SER A 15 3.58 -19.21 8.85
CA SER A 15 3.58 -18.79 7.46
C SER A 15 2.61 -17.64 7.23
N SER A 16 2.94 -16.73 6.32
CA SER A 16 2.04 -15.66 5.92
C SER A 16 2.28 -15.20 4.51
N GLY A 17 1.30 -14.48 3.99
CA GLY A 17 1.47 -13.69 2.79
C GLY A 17 0.43 -12.60 2.70
N MET A 18 0.54 -11.84 1.62
CA MET A 18 -0.34 -10.71 1.37
C MET A 18 -0.65 -10.59 -0.12
N LYS A 19 -1.84 -10.09 -0.40
CA LYS A 19 -2.29 -9.68 -1.73
C LYS A 19 -2.79 -8.25 -1.66
N GLU A 20 -2.22 -7.39 -2.49
CA GLU A 20 -2.65 -6.01 -2.59
C GLU A 20 -3.72 -5.88 -3.68
N TYR A 21 -4.71 -5.03 -3.39
CA TYR A 21 -5.76 -4.61 -4.31
C TYR A 21 -5.79 -3.09 -4.24
N GLY A 22 -5.87 -2.46 -5.40
CA GLY A 22 -5.83 -1.01 -5.53
C GLY A 22 -5.32 -0.63 -6.90
N PHE A 23 -5.08 0.66 -7.08
CA PHE A 23 -4.47 1.18 -8.28
C PHE A 23 -3.43 2.24 -7.92
N ASN A 24 -2.46 2.46 -8.79
CA ASN A 24 -1.54 3.56 -8.71
C ASN A 24 -1.30 4.17 -10.11
N PHE A 25 -0.37 5.12 -10.16
CA PHE A 25 0.01 5.80 -11.38
C PHE A 25 1.49 5.64 -11.65
N LYS A 26 1.86 5.71 -12.93
CA LYS A 26 3.25 5.68 -13.40
C LYS A 26 3.68 7.04 -13.95
N SER A 27 4.94 7.37 -13.66
CA SER A 27 5.55 8.64 -13.99
C SER A 27 6.09 8.64 -15.43
N ASN A 28 6.39 9.83 -16.00
CA ASN A 28 7.01 9.92 -17.33
C ASN A 28 8.35 9.16 -17.44
N ALA A 29 9.08 9.02 -16.32
CA ALA A 29 10.33 8.28 -16.25
C ALA A 29 10.15 6.78 -15.91
N GLY A 30 8.90 6.31 -15.85
CA GLY A 30 8.57 4.92 -15.56
C GLY A 30 8.52 4.54 -14.08
N TYR A 31 8.65 5.52 -13.16
CA TYR A 31 8.59 5.26 -11.72
C TYR A 31 7.17 5.00 -11.23
N GLU A 32 7.05 4.09 -10.27
CA GLU A 32 5.78 3.67 -9.67
C GLU A 32 5.96 3.43 -8.16
N PRO A 33 5.07 3.94 -7.28
CA PRO A 33 3.99 4.87 -7.60
C PRO A 33 4.52 6.26 -7.98
N ALA A 34 3.80 6.95 -8.86
CA ALA A 34 4.07 8.30 -9.30
C ALA A 34 3.39 9.35 -8.42
N MET A 35 4.04 10.51 -8.28
CA MET A 35 3.42 11.70 -7.69
C MET A 35 2.45 12.31 -8.69
N VAL A 36 1.37 12.90 -8.19
CA VAL A 36 0.22 13.42 -8.98
C VAL A 36 0.65 14.37 -10.12
N ASP A 37 1.72 15.12 -9.93
CA ASP A 37 2.24 16.12 -10.87
C ASP A 37 3.16 15.57 -11.97
N ASP A 38 3.59 14.30 -11.87
CA ASP A 38 4.37 13.62 -12.91
C ASP A 38 3.63 12.40 -13.50
N VAL A 39 2.33 12.25 -13.20
CA VAL A 39 1.51 11.15 -13.73
C VAL A 39 1.37 11.27 -15.25
N LYS A 40 1.65 10.15 -15.94
CA LYS A 40 1.43 10.02 -17.38
C LYS A 40 0.38 8.97 -17.71
N GLU A 41 0.43 7.83 -17.01
CA GLU A 41 -0.41 6.67 -17.28
C GLU A 41 -0.77 5.92 -16.00
N ARG A 42 -1.72 4.97 -16.11
CA ARG A 42 -2.04 4.04 -15.02
C ARG A 42 -0.87 3.08 -14.80
N GLY A 43 -0.55 2.81 -13.54
CA GLY A 43 0.43 1.79 -13.15
C GLY A 43 -0.26 0.49 -12.78
N PHE A 44 0.12 -0.12 -11.65
CA PHE A 44 -0.62 -1.20 -11.01
C PHE A 44 -2.11 -0.88 -10.94
N ASP A 45 -2.95 -1.80 -11.40
CA ASP A 45 -4.40 -1.71 -11.37
C ASP A 45 -4.97 -3.10 -11.12
N TYR A 46 -5.29 -3.38 -9.86
CA TYR A 46 -5.95 -4.61 -9.44
C TYR A 46 -7.10 -4.28 -8.49
N VAL A 47 -8.23 -3.93 -9.09
CA VAL A 47 -9.43 -3.49 -8.38
C VAL A 47 -10.43 -4.64 -8.26
N LEU A 48 -11.06 -4.75 -7.09
CA LEU A 48 -12.20 -5.64 -6.89
C LEU A 48 -13.44 -5.00 -7.48
N GLU A 49 -13.91 -5.52 -8.62
CA GLU A 49 -15.10 -5.03 -9.30
C GLU A 49 -16.38 -5.34 -8.50
N ALA A 50 -17.33 -4.39 -8.53
CA ALA A 50 -18.58 -4.54 -7.81
C ALA A 50 -19.37 -5.77 -8.32
N GLY A 51 -19.84 -6.60 -7.38
CA GLY A 51 -20.60 -7.81 -7.69
C GLY A 51 -19.78 -8.98 -8.24
N GLN A 52 -18.47 -8.82 -8.44
CA GLN A 52 -17.59 -9.94 -8.75
C GLN A 52 -17.13 -10.66 -7.49
N THR A 53 -16.99 -11.98 -7.58
CA THR A 53 -16.35 -12.80 -6.55
C THR A 53 -14.99 -13.25 -7.07
N THR A 54 -13.93 -12.78 -6.41
CA THR A 54 -12.56 -13.24 -6.67
C THR A 54 -12.21 -14.33 -5.68
N ARG A 55 -11.58 -15.41 -6.17
CA ARG A 55 -11.04 -16.48 -5.33
C ARG A 55 -9.51 -16.42 -5.37
N GLU A 56 -8.92 -16.25 -4.19
CA GLU A 56 -7.48 -16.35 -3.99
C GLU A 56 -7.15 -17.70 -3.35
N ASN A 57 -6.06 -18.32 -3.81
CA ASN A 57 -5.56 -19.58 -3.23
C ASN A 57 -4.17 -19.32 -2.67
N PHE A 58 -3.93 -19.81 -1.47
CA PHE A 58 -2.67 -19.64 -0.76
C PHE A 58 -2.11 -21.01 -0.41
N ASN A 59 -0.83 -21.20 -0.72
CA ASN A 59 -0.11 -22.42 -0.40
C ASN A 59 0.82 -22.12 0.78
N PHE A 60 0.85 -23.05 1.74
CA PHE A 60 1.69 -22.96 2.92
C PHE A 60 2.56 -24.20 3.00
N THR A 61 3.77 -24.02 3.52
CA THR A 61 4.61 -25.13 3.95
C THR A 61 4.62 -25.09 5.48
N ILE A 62 4.25 -26.21 6.08
CA ILE A 62 4.20 -26.39 7.53
C ILE A 62 5.17 -27.51 7.86
N SER A 63 5.87 -27.40 8.99
CA SER A 63 6.79 -28.44 9.45
C SER A 63 6.04 -29.64 10.02
N ASP A 64 6.66 -30.82 9.92
CA ASP A 64 6.05 -32.11 10.28
C ASP A 64 5.70 -32.23 11.78
N ASP A 65 6.25 -31.37 12.64
CA ASP A 65 6.03 -31.34 14.09
C ASP A 65 4.76 -30.56 14.49
N VAL A 66 4.13 -29.84 13.56
CA VAL A 66 2.87 -29.14 13.80
C VAL A 66 1.72 -30.12 13.62
N SER A 67 0.89 -30.29 14.66
CA SER A 67 -0.27 -31.19 14.61
C SER A 67 -1.58 -30.46 14.24
N LYS A 68 -1.58 -29.14 14.41
CA LYS A 68 -2.75 -28.30 14.31
C LYS A 68 -2.34 -26.90 13.88
N ILE A 69 -3.11 -26.32 12.95
CA ILE A 69 -2.92 -24.95 12.50
C ILE A 69 -4.21 -24.15 12.61
N THR A 70 -4.07 -22.85 12.79
CA THR A 70 -5.15 -21.88 12.65
C THR A 70 -4.86 -21.01 11.44
N LEU A 71 -5.63 -21.17 10.37
CA LEU A 71 -5.60 -20.29 9.21
C LEU A 71 -6.39 -19.03 9.51
N LYS A 72 -5.79 -17.88 9.24
CA LYS A 72 -6.41 -16.57 9.44
C LYS A 72 -6.28 -15.74 8.17
N ALA A 73 -7.29 -14.94 7.89
CA ALA A 73 -7.28 -13.98 6.81
C ALA A 73 -7.96 -12.68 7.23
N THR A 74 -7.43 -11.56 6.80
CA THR A 74 -7.99 -10.23 7.04
C THR A 74 -8.00 -9.42 5.76
N LEU A 75 -9.16 -8.91 5.39
CA LEU A 75 -9.29 -7.91 4.34
C LEU A 75 -9.29 -6.52 5.00
N THR A 76 -8.28 -5.72 4.67
CA THR A 76 -8.10 -4.36 5.18
C THR A 76 -8.24 -3.36 4.05
N TYR A 77 -9.12 -2.39 4.22
CA TYR A 77 -9.22 -1.22 3.38
C TYR A 77 -8.23 -0.16 3.83
N ILE A 78 -7.41 0.31 2.90
CA ILE A 78 -6.40 1.35 3.12
C ILE A 78 -6.77 2.48 2.17
N PHE A 79 -7.14 3.64 2.72
CA PHE A 79 -7.56 4.79 1.92
C PHE A 79 -6.40 5.36 1.08
N PHE A 80 -5.23 5.49 1.70
CA PHE A 80 -4.01 5.94 1.05
C PHE A 80 -2.85 5.08 1.51
N VAL A 81 -2.08 4.56 0.55
CA VAL A 81 -0.82 3.88 0.86
C VAL A 81 0.22 4.96 1.14
N THR A 82 0.98 4.81 2.24
CA THR A 82 2.11 5.69 2.51
C THR A 82 3.10 5.61 1.34
N PRO A 83 3.47 6.74 0.71
CA PRO A 83 4.40 6.69 -0.41
C PRO A 83 5.74 6.11 0.06
N PRO A 84 6.37 5.24 -0.76
CA PRO A 84 7.66 4.65 -0.40
C PRO A 84 8.74 5.73 -0.25
N PRO A 85 9.80 5.50 0.55
CA PRO A 85 10.83 6.50 0.82
C PRO A 85 11.40 7.15 -0.44
N GLU A 86 11.62 6.38 -1.50
CA GLU A 86 12.19 6.86 -2.76
C GLU A 86 11.23 7.82 -3.47
N ALA A 87 9.91 7.64 -3.34
CA ALA A 87 8.93 8.57 -3.89
C ALA A 87 8.95 9.91 -3.13
N LYS A 88 9.13 9.87 -1.81
CA LYS A 88 9.31 11.07 -0.98
C LYS A 88 10.58 11.84 -1.36
N GLU A 89 11.69 11.14 -1.55
CA GLU A 89 12.95 11.74 -2.00
C GLU A 89 12.82 12.38 -3.39
N ARG A 90 12.22 11.68 -4.36
CA ARG A 90 11.97 12.25 -5.70
C ARG A 90 11.13 13.51 -5.64
N MET A 91 10.11 13.55 -4.78
CA MET A 91 9.30 14.75 -4.58
C MET A 91 10.13 15.90 -4.02
N GLN A 92 10.97 15.65 -3.01
CA GLN A 92 11.87 16.67 -2.46
C GLN A 92 12.81 17.22 -3.55
N GLN A 93 13.39 16.34 -4.37
CA GLN A 93 14.25 16.76 -5.48
C GLN A 93 13.48 17.56 -6.55
N SER A 94 12.22 17.19 -6.85
CA SER A 94 11.35 17.94 -7.76
C SER A 94 11.07 19.36 -7.25
N ILE A 95 10.78 19.51 -5.94
CA ILE A 95 10.57 20.80 -5.30
C ILE A 95 11.84 21.66 -5.37
N ILE A 96 12.99 21.09 -5.05
CA ILE A 96 14.30 21.78 -5.15
C ILE A 96 14.52 22.27 -6.58
N ARG A 97 14.30 21.40 -7.57
CA ARG A 97 14.43 21.76 -8.99
C ARG A 97 13.46 22.86 -9.38
N ARG A 98 12.21 22.83 -8.89
CA ARG A 98 11.19 23.85 -9.18
C ARG A 98 11.59 25.22 -8.65
N ILE A 99 12.14 25.28 -7.43
CA ILE A 99 12.69 26.52 -6.85
C ILE A 99 13.88 27.03 -7.68
N GLN A 100 14.80 26.14 -8.06
CA GLN A 100 16.01 26.49 -8.82
C GLN A 100 15.70 26.99 -10.24
N THR A 101 14.59 26.55 -10.82
CA THR A 101 14.15 26.91 -12.18
C THR A 101 13.18 28.09 -12.23
N ALA A 102 12.81 28.65 -11.08
CA ALA A 102 11.95 29.83 -11.00
C ALA A 102 12.61 31.02 -11.70
N LYS A 103 11.85 31.69 -12.58
CA LYS A 103 12.35 32.78 -13.44
C LYS A 103 12.22 34.15 -12.80
N SER A 104 11.51 34.25 -11.69
CA SER A 104 11.26 35.50 -10.98
C SER A 104 11.12 35.29 -9.47
N GLN A 105 11.33 36.35 -8.70
CA GLN A 105 11.10 36.31 -7.26
C GLN A 105 9.63 36.02 -6.93
N LYS A 106 8.69 36.55 -7.71
CA LYS A 106 7.25 36.27 -7.56
C LYS A 106 6.93 34.78 -7.72
N GLU A 107 7.49 34.13 -8.74
CA GLU A 107 7.30 32.68 -8.95
C GLU A 107 7.93 31.88 -7.81
N LYS A 108 9.11 32.31 -7.32
CA LYS A 108 9.76 31.69 -6.17
C LYS A 108 8.91 31.82 -4.90
N ASP A 109 8.30 32.97 -4.66
CA ASP A 109 7.42 33.21 -3.52
C ASP A 109 6.12 32.37 -3.62
N GLU A 110 5.60 32.16 -4.82
CA GLU A 110 4.44 31.30 -5.07
C GLU A 110 4.76 29.82 -4.78
N ILE A 111 5.91 29.34 -5.24
CA ILE A 111 6.39 27.98 -4.94
C ILE A 111 6.55 27.78 -3.42
N LEU A 112 7.22 28.72 -2.75
CA LEU A 112 7.56 28.61 -1.33
C LEU A 112 6.33 28.74 -0.42
N ASN A 113 5.40 29.65 -0.73
CA ASN A 113 4.30 29.99 0.17
C ASN A 113 2.97 29.29 -0.18
N VAL A 114 2.83 28.72 -1.38
CA VAL A 114 1.59 28.08 -1.83
C VAL A 114 1.83 26.60 -2.18
N GLU A 115 2.73 26.32 -3.13
CA GLU A 115 2.89 24.96 -3.65
C GLU A 115 3.44 24.00 -2.59
N ILE A 116 4.53 24.36 -1.90
CA ILE A 116 5.17 23.50 -0.90
C ILE A 116 4.23 23.23 0.28
N PRO A 117 3.58 24.24 0.91
CA PRO A 117 2.62 24.00 1.97
C PRO A 117 1.44 23.11 1.54
N ALA A 118 0.91 23.29 0.33
CA ALA A 118 -0.19 22.46 -0.19
C ALA A 118 0.24 21.00 -0.39
N ARG A 119 1.46 20.77 -0.86
CA ARG A 119 2.04 19.42 -1.01
C ARG A 119 2.28 18.76 0.34
N MET A 120 2.86 19.48 1.30
CA MET A 120 3.07 18.98 2.67
C MET A 120 1.74 18.68 3.37
N ASN A 121 0.72 19.52 3.20
CA ASN A 121 -0.61 19.27 3.75
C ASN A 121 -1.23 18.00 3.14
N SER A 122 -1.12 17.82 1.82
CA SER A 122 -1.58 16.59 1.15
C SER A 122 -0.86 15.35 1.69
N MET A 123 0.45 15.42 1.88
CA MET A 123 1.23 14.33 2.48
C MET A 123 0.81 14.04 3.91
N ASN A 124 0.67 15.08 4.74
CA ASN A 124 0.26 14.92 6.13
C ASN A 124 -1.14 14.31 6.21
N ILE A 125 -2.07 14.70 5.32
CA ILE A 125 -3.41 14.08 5.25
C ILE A 125 -3.31 12.61 4.85
N MET A 126 -2.50 12.29 3.83
CA MET A 126 -2.25 10.90 3.44
C MET A 126 -1.64 10.05 4.56
N GLU A 127 -0.75 10.63 5.36
CA GLU A 127 -0.06 9.92 6.46
C GLU A 127 -0.90 9.82 7.74
N SER A 128 -1.83 10.75 8.00
CA SER A 128 -2.47 10.88 9.32
C SER A 128 -3.99 10.68 9.35
N THR A 129 -4.70 10.82 8.22
CA THR A 129 -6.15 11.07 8.28
C THR A 129 -7.01 9.80 8.10
N TYR A 130 -6.43 8.69 7.66
CA TYR A 130 -7.20 7.49 7.37
C TYR A 130 -6.50 6.23 7.88
N PRO A 131 -6.75 5.81 9.14
CA PRO A 131 -6.22 4.55 9.63
C PRO A 131 -6.75 3.39 8.76
N PRO A 132 -5.97 2.33 8.56
CA PRO A 132 -6.45 1.12 7.90
C PRO A 132 -7.72 0.60 8.59
N VAL A 133 -8.74 0.27 7.81
CA VAL A 133 -10.01 -0.27 8.31
C VAL A 133 -10.06 -1.76 8.00
N VAL A 134 -10.20 -2.59 9.03
CA VAL A 134 -10.48 -4.01 8.84
C VAL A 134 -11.91 -4.15 8.34
N MET A 135 -12.06 -4.67 7.12
CA MET A 135 -13.35 -4.89 6.48
C MET A 135 -13.94 -6.23 6.88
N GLU A 136 -13.11 -7.28 6.91
CA GLU A 136 -13.54 -8.65 7.17
C GLU A 136 -12.39 -9.48 7.74
N THR A 137 -12.73 -10.48 8.57
CA THR A 137 -11.79 -11.44 9.13
C THR A 137 -12.35 -12.84 9.03
N ALA A 138 -11.53 -13.80 8.58
CA ALA A 138 -11.86 -15.20 8.59
C ALA A 138 -10.83 -15.98 9.39
N GLU A 139 -11.30 -16.98 10.13
CA GLU A 139 -10.46 -17.91 10.88
C GLU A 139 -10.96 -19.33 10.68
N LYS A 140 -10.01 -20.26 10.49
CA LYS A 140 -10.30 -21.68 10.38
C LYS A 140 -9.20 -22.51 11.00
N GLU A 141 -9.58 -23.28 12.00
CA GLU A 141 -8.74 -24.30 12.59
C GLU A 141 -8.74 -25.59 11.75
N ILE A 142 -7.56 -26.20 11.60
CA ILE A 142 -7.34 -27.45 10.87
C ILE A 142 -6.40 -28.35 11.69
N THR A 143 -6.82 -29.60 11.90
CA THR A 143 -5.96 -30.66 12.42
C THR A 143 -5.30 -31.37 11.23
N LEU A 144 -3.96 -31.41 11.20
CA LEU A 144 -3.24 -31.92 10.02
C LEU A 144 -3.37 -33.44 9.85
N ASN A 145 -3.76 -34.17 10.89
CA ASN A 145 -4.04 -35.60 10.83
C ASN A 145 -5.34 -35.94 10.06
N ASP A 146 -6.17 -34.95 9.73
CA ASP A 146 -7.47 -35.12 9.05
C ASP A 146 -7.43 -34.71 7.55
N LEU A 147 -6.26 -34.31 7.04
CA LEU A 147 -6.02 -33.94 5.63
C LEU A 147 -5.46 -35.11 4.81
#